data_AF-A0A1C4XBH9-F1
#
_entry.id   AF-A0A1C4XBH9-F1
#
_cell.length_a   1.000
_cell.length_b   1.000
_cell.length_c   1.000
_cell.angle_alpha   90.00
_cell.angle_beta   90.00
_cell.angle_gamma   90.00
#
_symmetry.space_group_name_H-M   'P 1'
#
loop_
_entity.id
_entity.type
_entity.pdbx_description
1 polymer ?
#
loop_
_entity_poly.entity_id
_entity_poly.type
_entity_poly.pdbx_seq_one_letter_code
_entity_poly.pdbx_strand_id
1 'polypeptide(L)'
;MSETPATAQTAFARFVRHAVEAAREERGWSVAEVAARSGVSRSTVFRWLSGDWQHHPELPKVRAFCAILDLPLGAALRALTPPPADTPQASPPLTDPTVEAHIAAIRDRLADSRTSAADKQHIRATLQTLALAASRAS
;
A
#
# COMPACT_ATOMS: atom_id res chain seq x y z
N MET A 1 -23.40 -18.91 4.10
CA MET A 1 -22.53 -17.88 3.50
C MET A 1 -22.48 -16.65 4.41
N SER A 2 -21.62 -16.64 5.44
CA SER A 2 -21.46 -15.48 6.34
C SER A 2 -20.08 -15.44 7.06
N GLU A 3 -18.97 -15.73 6.39
CA GLU A 3 -17.62 -15.80 7.03
C GLU A 3 -16.68 -14.62 6.70
N THR A 4 -17.17 -13.61 5.97
CA THR A 4 -16.34 -12.46 5.53
C THR A 4 -16.13 -11.34 6.57
N PRO A 5 -17.09 -10.96 7.46
CA PRO A 5 -16.94 -9.76 8.28
C PRO A 5 -15.90 -9.91 9.40
N ALA A 6 -15.82 -11.10 10.03
CA ALA A 6 -14.84 -11.37 11.10
C ALA A 6 -13.39 -11.27 10.59
N THR A 7 -13.16 -11.61 9.32
CA THR A 7 -11.85 -11.51 8.66
C THR A 7 -11.45 -10.06 8.40
N ALA A 8 -12.35 -9.23 7.87
CA ALA A 8 -12.10 -7.81 7.63
C ALA A 8 -11.90 -7.03 8.93
N GLN A 9 -12.72 -7.30 9.95
CA GLN A 9 -12.59 -6.72 11.29
C GLN A 9 -11.23 -7.03 11.91
N THR A 10 -10.82 -8.30 11.87
CA THR A 10 -9.52 -8.74 12.41
C THR A 10 -8.34 -8.15 11.63
N ALA A 11 -8.42 -8.14 10.30
CA ALA A 11 -7.37 -7.60 9.44
C ALA A 11 -7.19 -6.08 9.63
N PHE A 12 -8.29 -5.33 9.64
CA PHE A 12 -8.26 -3.89 9.87
C PHE A 12 -7.80 -3.56 11.30
N ALA A 13 -8.24 -4.30 12.30
CA ALA A 13 -7.79 -4.11 13.68
C ALA A 13 -6.27 -4.34 13.83
N ARG A 14 -5.72 -5.34 13.12
CA ARG A 14 -4.28 -5.57 13.08
C ARG A 14 -3.55 -4.39 12.43
N PHE A 15 -4.04 -3.90 11.28
CA PHE A 15 -3.49 -2.71 10.63
C PHE A 15 -3.45 -1.50 11.58
N VAL A 16 -4.57 -1.21 12.26
CA VAL A 16 -4.66 -0.07 13.19
C VAL A 16 -3.75 -0.25 14.41
N ARG A 17 -3.62 -1.48 14.96
CA ARG A 17 -2.69 -1.76 16.06
C ARG A 17 -1.24 -1.49 15.66
N HIS A 18 -0.80 -1.98 14.51
CA HIS A 18 0.55 -1.71 14.01
C HIS A 18 0.79 -0.21 13.79
N ALA A 19 -0.19 0.48 13.19
CA ALA A 19 -0.12 1.91 12.96
C ALA A 19 0.03 2.72 14.26
N VAL A 20 -0.73 2.37 15.30
CA VAL A 20 -0.65 3.03 16.60
C VAL A 20 0.63 2.68 17.35
N GLU A 21 1.09 1.44 17.29
CA GLU A 21 2.36 1.07 17.93
C GLU A 21 3.54 1.80 17.29
N ALA A 22 3.61 1.87 15.96
CA ALA A 22 4.63 2.64 15.26
C ALA A 22 4.58 4.13 15.66
N ALA A 23 3.39 4.73 15.74
CA ALA A 23 3.24 6.11 16.20
C ALA A 23 3.70 6.32 17.66
N ARG A 24 3.48 5.32 18.52
CA ARG A 24 3.95 5.32 19.90
C ARG A 24 5.46 5.23 19.99
N GLU A 25 6.07 4.32 19.24
CA GLU A 25 7.52 4.09 19.25
C GLU A 25 8.30 5.25 18.61
N GLU A 26 7.85 5.76 17.46
CA GLU A 26 8.56 6.77 16.69
C GLU A 26 8.31 8.21 17.20
N ARG A 27 7.09 8.48 17.67
CA ARG A 27 6.63 9.84 17.95
C ARG A 27 6.16 10.04 19.39
N GLY A 28 6.15 8.97 20.20
CA GLY A 28 5.64 9.01 21.58
C GLY A 28 4.12 9.19 21.67
N TRP A 29 3.37 9.00 20.58
CA TRP A 29 1.95 9.31 20.53
C TRP A 29 1.11 8.20 21.17
N SER A 30 0.23 8.60 22.08
CA SER A 30 -0.84 7.75 22.61
C SER A 30 -1.98 7.57 21.59
N VAL A 31 -2.81 6.54 21.78
CA VAL A 31 -4.07 6.34 21.00
C VAL A 31 -4.93 7.61 21.02
N ALA A 32 -5.01 8.27 22.18
CA ALA A 32 -5.79 9.49 22.37
C ALA A 32 -5.27 10.65 21.52
N GLU A 33 -3.95 10.77 21.41
CA GLU A 33 -3.34 11.78 20.55
C GLU A 33 -3.49 11.45 19.06
N VAL A 34 -3.37 10.18 18.66
CA VAL A 34 -3.65 9.76 17.28
C VAL A 34 -5.08 10.13 16.88
N ALA A 35 -6.06 9.86 17.77
CA ALA A 35 -7.44 10.26 17.58
C ALA A 35 -7.60 11.79 17.45
N ALA A 36 -6.99 12.55 18.38
CA ALA A 36 -7.05 14.02 18.35
C ALA A 36 -6.43 14.62 17.08
N ARG A 37 -5.25 14.13 16.66
CA ARG A 37 -4.54 14.62 15.46
C ARG A 37 -5.23 14.23 14.16
N SER A 38 -5.84 13.04 14.10
CA SER A 38 -6.59 12.57 12.92
C SER A 38 -8.01 13.14 12.81
N GLY A 39 -8.53 13.77 13.87
CA GLY A 39 -9.94 14.19 13.92
C GLY A 39 -10.92 13.03 14.01
N VAL A 40 -10.44 11.79 14.15
CA VAL A 40 -11.27 10.60 14.37
C VAL A 40 -11.56 10.47 15.86
N SER A 41 -12.82 10.26 16.24
CA SER A 41 -13.17 10.15 17.66
C SER A 41 -12.40 9.01 18.35
N ARG A 42 -12.02 9.20 19.61
CA ARG A 42 -11.33 8.17 20.41
C ARG A 42 -12.11 6.84 20.41
N SER A 43 -13.42 6.89 20.61
CA SER A 43 -14.28 5.71 20.60
C SER A 43 -14.25 4.98 19.25
N THR A 44 -14.16 5.71 18.14
CA THR A 44 -13.99 5.11 16.80
C THR A 44 -12.65 4.41 16.66
N VAL A 45 -11.54 5.05 17.09
CA VAL A 45 -10.20 4.43 17.03
C VAL A 45 -10.12 3.18 17.92
N PHE A 46 -10.67 3.22 19.14
CA PHE A 46 -10.72 2.04 20.00
C PHE A 46 -11.55 0.90 19.40
N ARG A 47 -12.69 1.22 18.76
CA ARG A 47 -13.50 0.23 18.06
C ARG A 47 -12.79 -0.38 16.86
N TRP A 48 -11.98 0.40 16.15
CA TRP A 48 -11.12 -0.13 15.10
C TRP A 48 -10.02 -1.04 15.66
N LEU A 49 -9.40 -0.66 16.78
CA LEU A 49 -8.37 -1.46 17.45
C LEU A 49 -8.90 -2.80 17.97
N SER A 50 -10.16 -2.86 18.42
CA SER A 50 -10.79 -4.11 18.85
C SER A 50 -11.37 -4.93 17.69
N GLY A 51 -11.64 -4.31 16.55
CA GLY A 51 -12.37 -4.93 15.44
C GLY A 51 -13.89 -5.00 15.67
N ASP A 52 -14.40 -4.42 16.74
CA ASP A 52 -15.82 -4.50 17.14
C ASP A 52 -16.71 -3.44 16.46
N TRP A 53 -16.47 -3.18 15.17
CA TRP A 53 -17.30 -2.24 14.41
C TRP A 53 -18.45 -2.96 13.72
N GLN A 54 -19.65 -2.42 13.91
CA GLN A 54 -20.89 -2.91 13.30
C GLN A 54 -21.08 -2.38 11.88
N HIS A 55 -20.58 -1.17 11.63
CA HIS A 55 -20.62 -0.52 10.33
C HIS A 55 -19.21 -0.42 9.76
N HIS A 56 -19.09 -0.63 8.46
CA HIS A 56 -17.83 -0.50 7.76
C HIS A 56 -17.17 0.86 8.07
N PRO A 57 -15.87 0.91 8.43
CA PRO A 57 -15.15 2.15 8.66
C PRO A 57 -15.30 3.14 7.50
N GLU A 58 -15.75 4.36 7.83
CA GLU A 58 -16.02 5.39 6.83
C GLU A 58 -14.72 5.86 6.17
N LEU A 59 -14.69 5.86 4.83
CA LEU A 59 -13.51 6.20 4.05
C LEU A 59 -12.89 7.57 4.40
N PRO A 60 -13.65 8.65 4.64
CA PRO A 60 -13.08 9.93 5.07
C PRO A 60 -12.28 9.82 6.38
N LYS A 61 -12.78 9.06 7.36
CA LYS A 61 -12.11 8.85 8.65
C LYS A 61 -10.85 8.01 8.48
N VAL A 62 -10.92 6.95 7.67
CA VAL A 62 -9.76 6.08 7.37
C VAL A 62 -8.66 6.88 6.66
N ARG A 63 -9.04 7.75 5.72
CA ARG A 63 -8.11 8.65 5.02
C ARG A 63 -7.43 9.61 5.99
N ALA A 64 -8.18 10.26 6.88
CA ALA A 64 -7.63 11.20 7.86
C ALA A 64 -6.67 10.52 8.84
N PHE A 65 -7.03 9.32 9.30
CA PHE A 65 -6.15 8.47 10.13
C PHE A 65 -4.84 8.14 9.42
N CYS A 66 -4.89 7.70 8.16
CA CYS A 66 -3.71 7.36 7.38
C CYS A 66 -2.83 8.60 7.11
N ALA A 67 -3.43 9.75 6.80
CA ALA A 67 -2.70 10.98 6.46
C ALA A 67 -1.84 11.48 7.62
N ILE A 68 -2.34 11.44 8.86
CA ILE A 68 -1.59 11.91 10.04
C ILE A 68 -0.46 10.95 10.43
N LEU A 69 -0.63 9.67 10.13
CA LEU A 69 0.38 8.64 10.41
C LEU A 69 1.37 8.46 9.26
N ASP A 70 1.20 9.16 8.14
CA ASP A 70 1.97 8.98 6.90
C ASP A 70 1.90 7.54 6.36
N LEU A 71 0.71 6.95 6.43
CA LEU A 71 0.46 5.58 5.99
C LEU A 71 -0.23 5.53 4.62
N PRO A 72 0.11 4.55 3.76
CA PRO A 72 -0.55 4.40 2.48
C PRO A 72 -2.00 3.96 2.66
N LEU A 73 -2.96 4.77 2.18
CA LEU A 73 -4.40 4.46 2.25
C LEU A 73 -4.73 3.10 1.63
N GLY A 74 -4.01 2.68 0.57
CA GLY A 74 -4.20 1.37 -0.06
C GLY A 74 -3.98 0.19 0.89
N ALA A 75 -3.08 0.31 1.88
CA ALA A 75 -2.89 -0.75 2.88
C ALA A 75 -4.10 -0.88 3.81
N ALA A 76 -4.67 0.24 4.24
CA ALA A 76 -5.90 0.26 5.03
C ALA A 76 -7.08 -0.34 4.24
N LEU A 77 -7.23 0.02 2.96
CA LEU A 77 -8.30 -0.50 2.11
C LEU A 77 -8.20 -2.02 1.88
N ARG A 78 -7.00 -2.55 1.68
CA ARG A 78 -6.80 -4.02 1.58
C ARG A 78 -7.17 -4.74 2.88
N ALA A 79 -6.94 -4.11 4.02
CA ALA A 79 -7.33 -4.67 5.31
C ALA A 79 -8.85 -4.61 5.55
N LEU A 80 -9.53 -3.60 4.99
CA LEU A 80 -10.99 -3.43 5.06
C LEU A 80 -11.74 -4.34 4.09
N THR A 81 -11.15 -4.60 2.92
CA THR A 81 -11.70 -5.49 1.90
C THR A 81 -10.67 -6.57 1.55
N PRO A 82 -10.42 -7.53 2.46
CA PRO A 82 -9.55 -8.64 2.14
C PRO A 82 -10.12 -9.41 0.94
N PRO A 83 -9.30 -9.75 -0.07
CA PRO A 83 -9.77 -10.49 -1.23
C PRO A 83 -10.36 -11.84 -0.77
N PRO A 84 -11.42 -12.35 -1.43
CA PRO A 84 -11.92 -13.68 -1.16
C PRO A 84 -10.77 -14.71 -1.27
N ALA A 85 -10.81 -15.76 -0.44
CA ALA A 85 -9.75 -16.78 -0.41
C ALA A 85 -9.52 -17.45 -1.78
N ASP A 86 -10.55 -17.46 -2.65
CA ASP A 86 -10.52 -18.01 -4.01
C ASP A 86 -10.09 -16.99 -5.09
N THR A 87 -9.80 -15.74 -4.73
CA THR A 87 -9.11 -14.86 -5.69
C THR A 87 -7.70 -15.40 -5.80
N PRO A 88 -7.21 -15.75 -7.02
CA PRO A 88 -5.80 -15.97 -7.20
C PRO A 88 -5.11 -14.74 -6.64
N GLN A 89 -4.38 -14.90 -5.53
CA GLN A 89 -3.43 -13.88 -5.16
C GLN A 89 -2.59 -13.72 -6.42
N ALA A 90 -2.59 -12.51 -6.99
CA ALA A 90 -1.50 -12.15 -7.86
C ALA A 90 -0.28 -12.27 -6.97
N SER A 91 0.32 -13.47 -6.94
CA SER A 91 1.73 -13.62 -6.67
C SER A 91 2.36 -12.48 -7.47
N PRO A 92 3.30 -11.71 -6.89
CA PRO A 92 4.17 -10.95 -7.77
C PRO A 92 4.56 -11.92 -8.88
N PRO A 93 4.45 -11.54 -10.17
CA PRO A 93 4.89 -12.43 -11.22
C PRO A 93 6.23 -12.99 -10.77
N LEU A 94 6.46 -14.29 -10.96
CA LEU A 94 7.81 -14.84 -10.89
C LEU A 94 8.58 -14.13 -12.01
N THR A 95 8.90 -12.84 -11.81
CA THR A 95 9.73 -12.09 -12.72
C THR A 95 11.08 -12.72 -12.53
N ASP A 96 11.67 -13.16 -13.64
CA ASP A 96 13.03 -13.62 -13.66
C ASP A 96 13.90 -12.58 -12.91
N PRO A 97 14.62 -12.97 -11.84
CA PRO A 97 15.42 -12.02 -11.05
C PRO A 97 16.45 -11.28 -11.91
N THR A 98 16.85 -11.88 -13.04
CA THR A 98 17.70 -11.26 -14.05
C THR A 98 17.00 -10.10 -14.75
N VAL A 99 15.72 -10.26 -15.10
CA VAL A 99 14.91 -9.21 -15.73
C VAL A 99 14.70 -8.05 -14.76
N GLU A 100 14.40 -8.33 -13.49
CA GLU A 100 14.27 -7.29 -12.46
C GLU A 100 15.58 -6.51 -12.26
N ALA A 101 16.72 -7.21 -12.21
CA ALA A 101 18.03 -6.57 -12.11
C ALA A 101 18.32 -5.66 -13.32
N HIS A 102 17.97 -6.08 -14.54
CA HIS A 102 18.10 -5.26 -15.73
C HIS A 102 17.19 -4.02 -15.69
N ILE A 103 15.93 -4.17 -15.27
CA ILE A 103 14.99 -3.04 -15.12
C ILE A 103 15.53 -2.02 -14.12
N ALA A 104 16.04 -2.48 -12.97
CA ALA A 104 16.65 -1.62 -11.97
C ALA A 104 17.86 -0.86 -12.53
N ALA A 105 18.79 -1.55 -13.22
CA ALA A 105 19.96 -0.93 -13.84
C ALA A 105 19.59 0.12 -14.90
N ILE A 106 18.57 -0.16 -15.73
CA ILE A 106 18.06 0.79 -16.72
C ILE A 106 17.50 2.05 -16.04
N ARG A 107 16.70 1.88 -14.99
CA ARG A 107 16.12 2.99 -14.22
C ARG A 107 17.22 3.86 -13.61
N ASP A 108 18.22 3.25 -12.98
CA ASP A 108 19.33 3.96 -12.36
C ASP A 108 20.15 4.73 -13.41
N ARG A 109 20.42 4.12 -14.57
CA ARG A 109 21.14 4.77 -15.66
C ARG A 109 20.39 5.97 -16.24
N LEU A 110 19.06 5.90 -16.36
CA LEU A 110 18.22 7.00 -16.82
C LEU A 110 18.15 8.14 -15.79
N ALA A 111 18.20 7.83 -14.50
CA ALA A 111 18.22 8.80 -13.41
C ALA A 111 19.59 9.47 -13.23
N ASP A 112 20.70 8.77 -13.48
CA ASP A 112 22.07 9.32 -13.37
C ASP A 112 22.25 10.54 -14.29
N SER A 113 22.59 11.69 -13.70
CA SER A 113 22.83 12.96 -14.40
C SER A 113 24.11 12.95 -15.25
N ARG A 114 25.03 12.01 -14.97
CA ARG A 114 26.27 11.83 -15.75
C ARG A 114 26.07 11.01 -17.02
N THR A 115 24.92 10.33 -17.17
CA THR A 115 24.59 9.63 -18.41
C THR A 115 24.32 10.63 -19.52
N SER A 116 24.98 10.47 -20.66
CA SER A 116 24.84 11.38 -21.79
C SER A 116 23.40 11.43 -22.33
N ALA A 117 23.00 12.57 -22.91
CA ALA A 117 21.68 12.71 -23.51
C ALA A 117 21.44 11.71 -24.65
N ALA A 118 22.47 11.43 -25.44
CA ALA A 118 22.44 10.44 -26.52
C ALA A 118 22.18 9.02 -25.98
N ASP A 119 22.86 8.61 -24.89
CA ASP A 119 22.64 7.30 -24.28
C ASP A 119 21.23 7.17 -23.70
N LYS A 120 20.74 8.19 -22.99
CA LYS A 120 19.36 8.19 -22.47
C LYS A 120 18.35 8.09 -23.59
N GLN A 121 18.59 8.77 -24.71
CA GLN A 121 17.70 8.71 -25.88
C GLN A 121 17.70 7.33 -26.51
N HIS A 122 18.88 6.72 -26.65
CA HIS A 122 19.01 5.35 -27.16
C HIS A 122 18.27 4.34 -26.27
N ILE A 123 18.47 4.40 -24.94
CA ILE A 123 17.78 3.53 -23.98
C ILE A 123 16.25 3.66 -24.12
N ARG A 124 15.73 4.89 -24.21
CA ARG A 124 14.28 5.11 -24.37
C ARG A 124 13.73 4.56 -25.68
N ALA A 125 14.45 4.73 -26.79
CA ALA A 125 14.05 4.19 -28.09
C ALA A 125 13.99 2.65 -28.08
N THR A 126 14.96 2.02 -27.42
CA THR A 126 14.98 0.56 -27.24
C THR A 126 13.80 0.09 -26.38
N LEU A 127 13.53 0.75 -25.25
CA LEU A 127 12.37 0.45 -24.40
C LEU A 127 11.04 0.60 -25.16
N GLN A 128 10.91 1.63 -26.00
CA GLN A 128 9.73 1.85 -26.83
C GLN A 128 9.53 0.71 -27.85
N THR A 129 10.62 0.24 -28.47
CA THR A 129 10.59 -0.91 -29.37
C THR A 129 10.12 -2.17 -28.65
N LEU A 130 10.66 -2.45 -27.46
CA LEU A 130 10.26 -3.60 -26.65
C LEU A 130 8.79 -3.53 -26.23
N ALA A 131 8.31 -2.36 -25.82
CA ALA A 131 6.91 -2.16 -25.45
C ALA A 131 5.95 -2.42 -26.63
N LEU A 132 6.29 -1.91 -27.82
CA LEU A 132 5.52 -2.17 -29.04
C LEU A 132 5.50 -3.65 -29.41
N ALA A 133 6.62 -4.36 -29.23
CA ALA A 133 6.68 -5.81 -29.47
C ALA A 133 5.78 -6.58 -28.51
N ALA A 134 5.80 -6.23 -27.22
CA ALA A 134 4.96 -6.87 -26.20
C ALA A 134 3.46 -6.67 -26.49
N SER A 135 3.04 -5.48 -26.93
CA SER A 135 1.63 -5.20 -27.27
C SER A 135 1.11 -5.96 -28.49
N ARG A 136 1.99 -6.47 -29.37
CA ARG A 136 1.60 -7.27 -30.54
C ARG A 136 1.49 -8.77 -30.24
N ALA A 137 2.08 -9.22 -29.14
CA ALA A 137 2.07 -10.61 -28.71
C ALA A 137 0.87 -10.96 -27.80
N SER A 138 0.02 -9.96 -27.49
CA SER A 138 -1.25 -10.09 -26.76
C SER A 138 -2.43 -10.02 -27.73
#